data_AF-A0A5A7TCG2-F1
#
_entry.id   AF-A0A5A7TCG2-F1
#
_cell.length_a   1.000
_cell.length_b   1.000
_cell.length_c   1.000
_cell.angle_alpha   90.00
_cell.angle_beta   90.00
_cell.angle_gamma   90.00
#
_symmetry.space_group_name_H-M   'P 1'
#
loop_
_entity.id
_entity.type
_entity.pdbx_description
1 polymer ?
#
loop_
_entity_poly.entity_id
_entity_poly.type
_entity_poly.pdbx_seq_one_letter_code
_entity_poly.pdbx_strand_id
1 'polypeptide(L)'
;MGAALALGISYWLNAIFLGLYIFFSPSCNKTRAPFSSEAISSIPKFFRLALPSALMVCLEWWSYEVILLLSGLLPNPKVEASVLSIWYYLIYLCLLVLMLRSTYENFSKRYIRLKVSNELGAGNPEEAKVAVKVVGVLGIIESIVVSLTLFGCHKFLGYAFTSDTQIANHIASMWPLICLSILIDSFLGVLSGIA
;
A
#
# COMPACT_ATOMS: atom_id res chain seq x y z
N MET A 1 5.61 18.12 18.98
CA MET A 1 6.05 19.22 18.06
C MET A 1 7.23 18.81 17.19
N GLY A 2 8.30 18.23 17.72
CA GLY A 2 9.47 17.80 16.92
C GLY A 2 9.13 16.84 15.77
N ALA A 3 8.31 15.81 16.01
CA ALA A 3 7.89 14.87 14.96
C ALA A 3 7.11 15.52 13.80
N ALA A 4 6.17 16.42 14.12
CA ALA A 4 5.39 17.14 13.10
C ALA A 4 6.28 18.04 12.23
N LEU A 5 7.24 18.74 12.85
CA LEU A 5 8.20 19.57 12.13
C LEU A 5 9.12 18.72 11.24
N ALA A 6 9.64 17.60 11.78
CA ALA A 6 10.51 16.69 11.03
C ALA A 6 9.81 16.09 9.81
N LEU A 7 8.53 15.68 9.94
CA LEU A 7 7.71 15.21 8.82
C LEU A 7 7.53 16.30 7.77
N GLY A 8 7.18 17.52 8.20
CA GLY A 8 7.02 18.66 7.30
C GLY A 8 8.31 18.95 6.51
N ILE A 9 9.44 19.04 7.19
CA ILE A 9 10.75 19.27 6.55
C ILE A 9 11.09 18.13 5.58
N SER A 10 10.87 16.87 5.98
CA SER A 10 11.16 15.70 5.14
C SER A 10 10.35 15.70 3.84
N TYR A 11 9.07 16.02 3.91
CA TYR A 11 8.22 16.11 2.71
C TYR A 11 8.61 17.27 1.79
N TRP A 12 8.95 18.43 2.36
CA TRP A 12 9.45 19.55 1.57
C TRP A 12 10.78 19.24 0.89
N LEU A 13 11.73 18.62 1.61
CA LEU A 13 12.99 18.20 1.02
C LEU A 13 12.78 17.18 -0.10
N ASN A 14 11.91 16.19 0.10
CA ASN A 14 11.56 15.22 -0.94
C ASN A 14 10.96 15.90 -2.18
N ALA A 15 10.02 16.85 -2.00
CA ALA A 15 9.44 17.60 -3.11
C ALA A 15 10.48 18.45 -3.86
N ILE A 16 11.40 19.10 -3.13
CA ILE A 16 12.48 19.89 -3.71
C ILE A 16 13.42 18.98 -4.51
N PHE A 17 13.88 17.86 -3.94
CA PHE A 17 14.77 16.93 -4.65
C PHE A 17 14.12 16.35 -5.91
N LEU A 18 12.84 15.96 -5.84
CA LEU A 18 12.12 15.46 -7.01
C LEU A 18 11.97 16.54 -8.08
N GLY A 19 11.67 17.77 -7.66
CA GLY A 19 11.60 18.94 -8.54
C GLY A 19 12.94 19.19 -9.23
N LEU A 20 14.03 19.28 -8.48
CA LEU A 20 15.38 19.45 -9.03
C LEU A 20 15.72 18.31 -10.01
N TYR A 21 15.39 17.07 -9.67
CA TYR A 21 15.62 15.92 -10.56
C TYR A 21 14.86 16.07 -11.89
N ILE A 22 13.58 16.41 -11.86
CA ILE A 22 12.78 16.62 -13.08
C ILE A 22 13.32 17.79 -13.92
N PHE A 23 13.81 18.86 -13.27
CA PHE A 23 14.27 20.06 -13.96
C PHE A 23 15.67 19.92 -14.58
N PHE A 24 16.58 19.19 -13.94
CA PHE A 24 17.99 19.08 -14.35
C PHE A 24 18.35 17.75 -15.02
N SER A 25 17.55 16.69 -14.84
CA SER A 25 17.88 15.38 -15.41
C SER A 25 17.58 15.32 -16.91
N PRO A 26 18.56 14.93 -17.76
CA PRO A 26 18.34 14.73 -19.19
C PRO A 26 17.35 13.58 -19.49
N SER A 27 17.15 12.66 -18.54
CA SER A 27 16.19 11.55 -18.64
C SER A 27 14.74 12.03 -18.69
N CYS A 28 14.44 13.18 -18.09
CA CYS A 28 13.09 13.75 -18.05
C CYS A 28 12.81 14.67 -19.23
N ASN A 29 13.79 14.94 -20.12
CA ASN A 29 13.67 15.96 -21.15
C ASN A 29 12.54 15.69 -22.15
N LYS A 30 12.21 14.41 -22.39
CA LYS A 30 11.10 13.98 -23.27
C LYS A 30 9.73 14.01 -22.59
N THR A 31 9.68 13.84 -21.27
CA THR A 31 8.43 13.74 -20.48
C THR A 31 8.11 15.02 -19.71
N ARG A 32 9.00 16.02 -19.77
CA ARG A 32 8.84 17.31 -19.11
C ARG A 32 7.73 18.10 -19.81
N ALA A 33 6.54 18.07 -19.24
CA ALA A 33 5.45 18.89 -19.71
C ALA A 33 5.72 20.36 -19.36
N PRO A 34 5.56 21.31 -20.31
CA PRO A 34 5.53 22.73 -19.98
C PRO A 34 4.29 23.03 -19.14
N PHE A 35 4.41 23.99 -18.22
CA PHE A 35 3.22 24.56 -17.59
C PHE A 35 2.40 25.28 -18.67
N SER A 36 1.32 24.64 -19.13
CA SER A 36 0.41 25.19 -20.15
C SER A 36 -1.01 25.31 -19.58
N SER A 37 -1.79 26.26 -20.11
CA SER A 37 -3.21 26.42 -19.75
C SER A 37 -4.03 25.15 -20.05
N GLU A 38 -3.56 24.34 -21.00
CA GLU A 38 -4.14 23.06 -21.39
C GLU A 38 -3.95 21.95 -20.33
N ALA A 39 -2.89 22.04 -19.53
CA ALA A 39 -2.74 21.19 -18.35
C ALA A 39 -3.78 21.53 -17.27
N ILE A 40 -4.11 22.81 -17.12
CA ILE A 40 -5.12 23.29 -16.17
C ILE A 40 -6.54 22.89 -16.63
N SER A 41 -6.82 22.95 -17.93
CA SER A 41 -8.12 22.52 -18.47
C SER A 41 -8.37 21.00 -18.34
N SER A 42 -7.32 20.21 -18.10
CA SER A 42 -7.40 18.77 -17.84
C SER A 42 -7.68 18.41 -16.37
N ILE A 43 -7.62 19.37 -15.44
CA ILE A 43 -7.89 19.17 -14.01
C ILE A 43 -9.27 18.56 -13.73
N PRO A 44 -10.38 19.00 -14.35
CA PRO A 44 -11.69 18.39 -14.13
C PRO A 44 -11.75 16.91 -14.55
N LYS A 45 -11.07 16.56 -15.65
CA LYS A 45 -10.95 15.15 -16.10
C LYS A 45 -10.14 14.32 -15.13
N PHE A 46 -9.06 14.88 -14.58
CA PHE A 46 -8.29 14.26 -13.52
C PHE A 46 -9.15 14.00 -12.28
N PHE A 47 -9.89 15.00 -11.79
CA PHE A 47 -10.77 14.82 -10.62
C PHE A 47 -11.85 13.76 -10.83
N ARG A 48 -12.40 13.65 -12.05
CA ARG A 48 -13.38 12.60 -12.36
C ARG A 48 -12.83 11.18 -12.18
N LEU A 49 -11.52 10.98 -12.36
CA LEU A 49 -10.84 9.69 -12.15
C LEU A 49 -10.24 9.56 -10.74
N ALA A 50 -9.67 10.65 -10.23
CA ALA A 50 -9.01 10.69 -8.94
C ALA A 50 -10.00 10.61 -7.77
N LEU A 51 -11.18 11.24 -7.90
CA LEU A 51 -12.16 11.28 -6.81
C LEU A 51 -12.72 9.88 -6.46
N PRO A 52 -13.19 9.04 -7.41
CA PRO A 52 -13.59 7.67 -7.09
C PRO A 52 -12.47 6.86 -6.45
N SER A 53 -11.24 7.00 -6.96
CA SER A 53 -10.07 6.30 -6.44
C SER A 53 -9.72 6.74 -5.01
N ALA A 54 -9.74 8.06 -4.75
CA ALA A 54 -9.50 8.63 -3.43
C ALA A 54 -10.59 8.21 -2.44
N LEU A 55 -11.86 8.23 -2.85
CA LEU A 55 -12.97 7.80 -2.00
C LEU A 55 -12.87 6.31 -1.65
N MET A 56 -12.52 5.45 -2.60
CA MET A 56 -12.34 4.02 -2.35
C MET A 56 -11.29 3.78 -1.26
N VAL A 57 -10.11 4.40 -1.39
CA VAL A 57 -9.02 4.28 -0.41
C VAL A 57 -9.43 4.91 0.93
N CYS A 58 -9.97 6.13 0.93
CA CYS A 58 -10.38 6.80 2.17
C CYS A 58 -11.48 6.05 2.92
N LEU A 59 -12.47 5.49 2.23
CA LEU A 59 -13.54 4.71 2.85
C LEU A 59 -13.02 3.44 3.50
N GLU A 60 -12.04 2.78 2.88
CA GLU A 60 -11.35 1.63 3.48
C GLU A 60 -10.70 2.03 4.81
N TRP A 61 -9.87 3.07 4.82
CA TRP A 61 -9.22 3.56 6.05
C TRP A 61 -10.22 4.03 7.11
N TRP A 62 -11.23 4.80 6.72
CA TRP A 62 -12.26 5.28 7.64
C TRP A 62 -13.08 4.14 8.22
N SER A 63 -13.32 3.07 7.47
CA SER A 63 -14.02 1.89 8.01
C SER A 63 -13.24 1.25 9.16
N TYR A 64 -11.91 1.16 9.06
CA TYR A 64 -11.06 0.67 10.14
C TYR A 64 -11.11 1.59 11.37
N GLU A 65 -11.07 2.91 11.17
CA GLU A 65 -11.19 3.88 12.27
C GLU A 65 -12.56 3.77 12.97
N VAL A 66 -13.64 3.60 12.21
CA VAL A 66 -14.97 3.38 12.79
C VAL A 66 -15.01 2.08 13.59
N ILE A 67 -14.46 0.98 13.09
CA ILE A 67 -14.41 -0.30 13.83
C ILE A 67 -13.55 -0.14 15.10
N LEU A 68 -12.44 0.60 15.03
CA LEU A 68 -11.61 0.93 16.18
C LEU A 68 -12.37 1.74 17.23
N LEU A 69 -13.14 2.74 16.83
CA LEU A 69 -13.97 3.52 17.74
C LEU A 69 -15.10 2.66 18.35
N LEU A 70 -15.75 1.81 17.55
CA LEU A 70 -16.77 0.89 18.03
C LEU A 70 -16.23 -0.16 19.00
N SER A 71 -14.94 -0.52 18.90
CA SER A 71 -14.31 -1.44 19.87
C SER A 71 -14.33 -0.89 21.31
N GLY A 72 -14.42 0.44 21.46
CA GLY A 72 -14.61 1.13 22.73
C GLY A 72 -15.98 0.92 23.39
N LEU A 73 -16.94 0.29 22.69
CA LEU A 73 -18.25 -0.08 23.23
C LEU A 73 -18.31 -1.53 23.75
N LEU A 74 -17.26 -2.33 23.54
CA LEU A 74 -17.20 -3.70 24.04
C LEU A 74 -16.98 -3.76 25.57
N PRO A 75 -17.26 -4.92 26.23
CA PRO A 75 -17.13 -5.06 27.68
C PRO A 75 -15.75 -4.72 28.25
N ASN A 76 -14.67 -4.91 27.47
CA ASN A 76 -13.29 -4.58 27.85
C ASN A 76 -12.68 -3.55 26.88
N PRO A 77 -13.15 -2.29 26.88
CA PRO A 77 -12.87 -1.35 25.78
C PRO A 77 -11.39 -1.02 25.64
N LYS A 78 -10.64 -0.98 26.75
CA LYS A 78 -9.18 -0.74 26.73
C LYS A 78 -8.41 -1.89 26.06
N VAL A 79 -8.83 -3.14 26.32
CA VAL A 79 -8.15 -4.32 25.76
C VAL A 79 -8.51 -4.47 24.29
N GLU A 80 -9.80 -4.44 23.97
CA GLU A 80 -10.29 -4.61 22.59
C GLU A 80 -9.76 -3.52 21.65
N ALA A 81 -9.79 -2.25 22.06
CA ALA A 81 -9.22 -1.16 21.26
C ALA A 81 -7.70 -1.29 21.09
N SER A 82 -6.98 -1.74 22.13
CA SER A 82 -5.53 -1.94 22.04
C SER A 82 -5.18 -3.09 21.11
N VAL A 83 -5.87 -4.22 21.20
CA VAL A 83 -5.67 -5.38 20.31
C VAL A 83 -5.96 -4.96 18.87
N LEU A 84 -7.11 -4.33 18.62
CA LEU A 84 -7.50 -3.94 17.27
C LEU A 84 -6.57 -2.87 16.68
N SER A 85 -6.08 -1.93 17.50
CA SER A 85 -5.07 -0.96 17.08
C SER A 85 -3.76 -1.65 16.71
N ILE A 86 -3.25 -2.56 17.55
CA ILE A 86 -2.02 -3.31 17.26
C ILE A 86 -2.20 -4.20 16.02
N TRP A 87 -3.36 -4.85 15.88
CA TRP A 87 -3.71 -5.65 14.71
C TRP A 87 -3.61 -4.83 13.42
N TYR A 88 -4.21 -3.64 13.42
CA TYR A 88 -4.16 -2.72 12.29
C TYR A 88 -2.74 -2.19 12.02
N TYR A 89 -2.00 -1.78 13.05
CA TYR A 89 -0.61 -1.34 12.90
C TYR A 89 0.29 -2.45 12.37
N LEU A 90 0.05 -3.69 12.76
CA LEU A 90 0.79 -4.86 12.28
C LEU A 90 0.51 -5.10 10.80
N ILE A 91 -0.76 -5.05 10.38
CA ILE A 91 -1.13 -5.13 8.95
C ILE A 91 -0.45 -4.00 8.18
N TYR A 92 -0.53 -2.76 8.68
CA TYR A 92 0.10 -1.60 8.03
C TYR A 92 1.62 -1.72 7.94
N LEU A 93 2.29 -2.14 9.02
CA LEU A 93 3.72 -2.33 9.03
C LEU A 93 4.13 -3.46 8.09
N CYS A 94 3.37 -4.56 8.06
CA CYS A 94 3.62 -5.66 7.13
C CYS A 94 3.47 -5.17 5.70
N LEU A 95 2.37 -4.50 5.35
CA LEU A 95 2.18 -3.91 4.03
C LEU A 95 3.28 -2.90 3.68
N LEU A 96 3.66 -2.01 4.60
CA LEU A 96 4.74 -1.06 4.38
C LEU A 96 6.08 -1.76 4.17
N VAL A 97 6.39 -2.81 4.93
CA VAL A 97 7.60 -3.61 4.75
C VAL A 97 7.54 -4.37 3.43
N LEU A 98 6.40 -4.89 3.01
CA LEU A 98 6.24 -5.51 1.67
C LEU A 98 6.45 -4.48 0.57
N MET A 99 5.92 -3.27 0.74
CA MET A 99 6.10 -2.15 -0.18
C MET A 99 7.54 -1.61 -0.15
N LEU A 100 8.27 -1.65 0.96
CA LEU A 100 9.65 -1.17 1.06
C LEU A 100 10.68 -2.25 0.67
N ARG A 101 10.46 -3.51 1.06
CA ARG A 101 11.29 -4.68 0.74
C ARG A 101 11.22 -5.00 -0.75
N SER A 102 10.10 -4.71 -1.40
CA SER A 102 9.93 -4.78 -2.85
C SER A 102 10.46 -3.53 -3.58
N THR A 103 11.60 -2.98 -3.18
CA THR A 103 12.31 -1.97 -4.00
C THR A 103 12.74 -2.53 -5.36
N TYR A 104 12.79 -3.86 -5.52
CA TYR A 104 12.87 -4.55 -6.81
C TYR A 104 11.50 -4.77 -7.52
N GLU A 105 10.39 -4.96 -6.79
CA GLU A 105 9.08 -5.25 -7.41
C GLU A 105 8.13 -4.07 -7.54
N ASN A 106 8.27 -2.97 -6.81
CA ASN A 106 7.59 -1.72 -7.19
C ASN A 106 8.09 -1.22 -8.54
N PHE A 107 9.35 -1.52 -8.86
CA PHE A 107 9.86 -1.36 -10.22
C PHE A 107 9.14 -2.33 -11.17
N SER A 108 8.92 -3.59 -10.80
CA SER A 108 8.19 -4.57 -11.63
C SER A 108 6.69 -4.27 -11.77
N LYS A 109 5.91 -4.02 -10.71
CA LYS A 109 4.48 -3.67 -10.76
C LYS A 109 4.23 -2.36 -11.51
N ARG A 110 5.12 -1.38 -11.40
CA ARG A 110 5.04 -0.13 -12.16
C ARG A 110 5.50 -0.32 -13.60
N TYR A 111 6.57 -1.08 -13.83
CA TYR A 111 7.04 -1.49 -15.16
C TYR A 111 5.99 -2.33 -15.90
N ILE A 112 5.29 -3.21 -15.21
CA ILE A 112 4.25 -4.09 -15.74
C ILE A 112 3.00 -3.29 -16.02
N ARG A 113 2.56 -2.39 -15.12
CA ARG A 113 1.46 -1.46 -15.44
C ARG A 113 1.78 -0.64 -16.68
N LEU A 114 2.98 -0.11 -16.74
CA LEU A 114 3.46 0.63 -17.91
C LEU A 114 3.54 -0.27 -19.15
N LYS A 115 4.01 -1.51 -19.01
CA LYS A 115 4.13 -2.47 -20.13
C LYS A 115 2.76 -2.92 -20.62
N VAL A 116 1.86 -3.35 -19.75
CA VAL A 116 0.48 -3.72 -20.09
C VAL A 116 -0.24 -2.54 -20.74
N SER A 117 -0.12 -1.33 -20.16
CA SER A 117 -0.69 -0.12 -20.75
C SER A 117 -0.08 0.21 -22.12
N ASN A 118 1.23 0.07 -22.27
CA ASN A 118 1.96 0.36 -23.50
C ASN A 118 1.68 -0.68 -24.61
N GLU A 119 1.65 -1.97 -24.29
CA GLU A 119 1.30 -3.04 -25.23
C GLU A 119 -0.17 -2.94 -25.68
N LEU A 120 -1.09 -2.63 -24.75
CA LEU A 120 -2.49 -2.34 -25.09
C LEU A 120 -2.60 -1.11 -26.00
N GLY A 121 -1.86 -0.04 -25.71
CA GLY A 121 -1.79 1.16 -26.54
C GLY A 121 -1.16 0.93 -27.92
N ALA A 122 -0.26 -0.05 -28.03
CA ALA A 122 0.37 -0.47 -29.27
C ALA A 122 -0.47 -1.46 -30.10
N GLY A 123 -1.60 -1.94 -29.57
CA GLY A 123 -2.45 -2.92 -30.26
C GLY A 123 -1.98 -4.37 -30.16
N ASN A 124 -1.15 -4.70 -29.15
CA ASN A 124 -0.59 -6.04 -28.91
C ASN A 124 -1.28 -6.74 -27.71
N PRO A 125 -2.51 -7.27 -27.87
CA PRO A 125 -3.26 -7.86 -26.75
C PRO A 125 -2.66 -9.17 -26.24
N GLU A 126 -1.95 -9.93 -27.07
CA GLU A 126 -1.35 -11.22 -26.67
C GLU A 126 -0.19 -11.03 -25.70
N GLU A 127 0.68 -10.04 -25.95
CA GLU A 127 1.78 -9.70 -25.04
C GLU A 127 1.25 -9.14 -23.70
N ALA A 128 0.17 -8.37 -23.74
CA ALA A 128 -0.50 -7.90 -22.53
C ALA A 128 -1.05 -9.06 -21.69
N LYS A 129 -1.66 -10.08 -22.31
CA LYS A 129 -2.14 -11.28 -21.59
C LYS A 129 -1.02 -12.06 -20.93
N VAL A 130 0.12 -12.24 -21.62
CA VAL A 130 1.28 -12.93 -21.06
C VAL A 130 1.83 -12.18 -19.86
N ALA A 131 1.96 -10.85 -19.96
CA ALA A 131 2.41 -10.01 -18.84
C ALA A 131 1.49 -10.17 -17.62
N VAL A 132 0.17 -10.11 -17.82
CA VAL A 132 -0.83 -10.32 -16.76
C VAL A 132 -0.70 -11.69 -16.09
N LYS A 133 -0.52 -12.76 -16.88
CA LYS A 133 -0.38 -14.11 -16.35
C LYS A 133 0.88 -14.28 -15.48
N VAL A 134 2.02 -13.76 -15.94
CA VAL A 134 3.28 -13.82 -15.20
C VAL A 134 3.16 -13.08 -13.86
N VAL A 135 2.51 -11.93 -13.88
CA VAL A 135 2.28 -11.10 -12.68
C VAL A 135 1.37 -11.79 -11.69
N GLY A 136 0.28 -12.40 -12.16
CA GLY A 136 -0.62 -13.16 -11.30
C GLY A 136 0.10 -14.29 -10.59
N VAL A 137 0.94 -15.05 -11.30
CA VAL A 137 1.71 -16.15 -10.70
C VAL A 137 2.73 -15.65 -9.69
N LEU A 138 3.53 -14.64 -10.03
CA LEU A 138 4.52 -14.06 -9.12
C LEU A 138 3.85 -13.49 -7.86
N GLY A 139 2.72 -12.79 -8.02
CA GLY A 139 1.95 -12.24 -6.91
C GLY A 139 1.39 -13.30 -5.96
N ILE A 140 0.92 -14.43 -6.48
CA ILE A 140 0.46 -15.56 -5.66
C ILE A 140 1.62 -16.14 -4.85
N ILE A 141 2.78 -16.37 -5.50
CA ILE A 141 3.96 -16.92 -4.82
C ILE A 141 4.42 -15.98 -3.70
N GLU A 142 4.48 -14.68 -3.98
CA GLU A 142 4.85 -13.65 -3.00
C GLU A 142 3.88 -13.64 -1.82
N SER A 143 2.57 -13.61 -2.08
CA SER A 143 1.54 -13.64 -1.03
C SER A 143 1.68 -14.86 -0.10
N ILE A 144 2.00 -16.04 -0.66
CA ILE A 144 2.22 -17.27 0.10
C ILE A 144 3.48 -17.17 0.96
N VAL A 145 4.61 -16.74 0.37
CA VAL A 145 5.89 -16.61 1.09
C VAL A 145 5.76 -15.65 2.27
N VAL A 146 5.09 -14.54 2.06
CA VAL A 146 4.82 -13.52 3.09
C VAL A 146 3.95 -14.08 4.20
N SER A 147 2.83 -14.70 3.84
CA SER A 147 1.89 -15.27 4.82
C SER A 147 2.57 -16.35 5.68
N LEU A 148 3.36 -17.25 5.06
CA LEU A 148 4.13 -18.26 5.78
C LEU A 148 5.19 -17.67 6.72
N THR A 149 5.91 -16.64 6.26
CA THR A 149 6.93 -15.97 7.07
C THR A 149 6.30 -15.29 8.28
N LEU A 150 5.17 -14.60 8.09
CA LEU A 150 4.44 -13.95 9.19
C LEU A 150 3.86 -14.97 10.17
N PHE A 151 3.33 -16.08 9.67
CA PHE A 151 2.87 -17.18 10.52
C PHE A 151 4.02 -17.75 11.38
N GLY A 152 5.22 -17.90 10.82
CA GLY A 152 6.41 -18.31 11.58
C GLY A 152 6.83 -17.30 12.67
N CYS A 153 6.70 -16.00 12.38
CA CYS A 153 7.10 -14.92 13.28
C CYS A 153 6.04 -14.49 14.31
N HIS A 154 4.89 -15.17 14.38
CA HIS A 154 3.73 -14.72 15.16
C HIS A 154 4.00 -14.45 16.64
N LYS A 155 4.78 -15.33 17.28
CA LYS A 155 5.10 -15.19 18.70
C LYS A 155 5.97 -13.97 18.96
N PHE A 156 6.94 -13.70 18.08
CA PHE A 156 7.86 -12.58 18.25
C PHE A 156 7.15 -11.24 18.00
N LEU A 157 6.35 -11.16 16.94
CA LEU A 157 5.66 -9.93 16.56
C LEU A 157 4.65 -9.48 17.61
N GLY A 158 3.89 -10.38 18.24
CA GLY A 158 2.97 -10.03 19.32
C GLY A 158 3.64 -9.30 20.49
N TYR A 159 4.79 -9.79 20.94
CA TYR A 159 5.57 -9.18 22.03
C TYR A 159 6.36 -7.94 21.62
N ALA A 160 6.57 -7.70 20.33
CA ALA A 160 7.24 -6.50 19.84
C ALA A 160 6.38 -5.23 20.02
N PHE A 161 5.05 -5.38 20.03
CA PHE A 161 4.11 -4.25 20.12
C PHE A 161 3.55 -4.02 21.53
N THR A 162 3.56 -5.04 22.40
CA THR A 162 3.05 -4.91 23.77
C THR A 162 3.81 -5.77 24.76
N SER A 163 4.05 -5.20 25.95
CA SER A 163 4.58 -5.93 27.11
C SER A 163 3.49 -6.64 27.90
N ASP A 164 2.21 -6.36 27.61
CA ASP A 164 1.08 -6.98 28.30
C ASP A 164 0.76 -8.36 27.70
N THR A 165 0.97 -9.39 28.51
CA THR A 165 0.73 -10.80 28.13
C THR A 165 -0.74 -11.08 27.76
N GLN A 166 -1.71 -10.36 28.34
CA GLN A 166 -3.12 -10.54 28.01
C GLN A 166 -3.40 -10.09 26.58
N ILE A 167 -2.88 -8.92 26.20
CA ILE A 167 -3.03 -8.36 24.86
C ILE A 167 -2.24 -9.19 23.84
N ALA A 168 -1.00 -9.60 24.17
CA ALA A 168 -0.16 -10.42 23.30
C ALA A 168 -0.81 -11.79 23.00
N ASN A 169 -1.39 -12.45 24.01
CA ASN A 169 -2.08 -13.73 23.81
C ASN A 169 -3.36 -13.55 22.98
N HIS A 170 -4.10 -12.45 23.17
CA HIS A 170 -5.28 -12.17 22.36
C HIS A 170 -4.92 -11.95 20.88
N ILE A 171 -3.87 -11.17 20.59
CA ILE A 171 -3.34 -10.98 19.23
C ILE A 171 -2.88 -12.32 18.63
N ALA A 172 -2.18 -13.15 19.41
CA ALA A 172 -1.73 -14.47 18.96
C ALA A 172 -2.91 -15.38 18.56
N SER A 173 -4.05 -15.30 19.27
CA SER A 173 -5.26 -16.04 18.91
C SER A 173 -5.88 -15.57 17.58
N MET A 174 -5.75 -14.27 17.27
CA MET A 174 -6.23 -13.66 16.02
C MET A 174 -5.21 -13.75 14.87
N TRP A 175 -4.02 -14.32 15.12
CA TRP A 175 -2.94 -14.37 14.13
C TRP A 175 -3.30 -15.06 12.81
N PRO A 176 -4.07 -16.16 12.79
CA PRO A 176 -4.51 -16.77 11.54
C PRO A 176 -5.36 -15.80 10.68
N LEU A 177 -6.18 -14.95 11.32
CA LEU A 177 -6.95 -13.92 10.62
C LEU A 177 -6.04 -12.86 10.01
N ILE A 178 -4.99 -12.43 10.72
CA ILE A 178 -3.99 -11.49 10.18
C ILE A 178 -3.33 -12.08 8.92
N CYS A 179 -2.90 -13.35 8.99
CA CYS A 179 -2.24 -14.00 7.86
C CYS A 179 -3.18 -14.15 6.65
N LEU A 180 -4.47 -14.40 6.90
CA LEU A 180 -5.50 -14.48 5.87
C LEU A 180 -5.78 -13.10 5.25
N SER A 181 -5.94 -12.06 6.07
CA SER A 181 -6.15 -10.68 5.60
C SER A 181 -5.02 -10.21 4.72
N ILE A 182 -3.76 -10.44 5.13
CA ILE A 182 -2.58 -10.08 4.33
C ILE A 182 -2.52 -10.86 3.02
N LEU A 183 -2.85 -12.16 3.04
CA LEU A 183 -2.88 -12.97 1.82
C LEU A 183 -3.93 -12.46 0.83
N ILE A 184 -5.14 -12.13 1.31
CA ILE A 184 -6.22 -11.58 0.48
C ILE A 184 -5.81 -10.20 -0.06
N ASP A 185 -5.27 -9.34 0.79
CA ASP A 185 -4.90 -7.97 0.41
C ASP A 185 -3.73 -7.95 -0.58
N SER A 186 -2.69 -8.77 -0.37
CA SER A 186 -1.60 -8.94 -1.33
C SER A 186 -2.11 -9.43 -2.69
N PHE A 187 -3.05 -10.39 -2.69
CA PHE A 187 -3.66 -10.90 -3.91
C PHE A 187 -4.49 -9.83 -4.65
N LEU A 188 -5.34 -9.09 -3.93
CA LEU A 188 -6.12 -7.97 -4.48
C LEU A 188 -5.22 -6.82 -4.96
N GLY A 189 -4.12 -6.56 -4.28
CA GLY A 189 -3.10 -5.58 -4.66
C GLY A 189 -2.42 -5.93 -6.00
N VAL A 190 -2.24 -7.21 -6.29
CA VAL A 190 -1.71 -7.68 -7.59
C VAL A 190 -2.75 -7.49 -8.70
N LEU A 191 -4.02 -7.83 -8.43
CA LEU A 191 -5.11 -7.70 -9.40
C LEU A 191 -5.44 -6.24 -9.73
N SER A 192 -5.46 -5.36 -8.73
CA SER A 192 -5.64 -3.91 -8.93
C SER A 192 -4.47 -3.28 -9.69
N GLY A 193 -3.29 -3.92 -9.68
CA GLY A 193 -2.15 -3.53 -10.51
C GLY A 193 -2.27 -3.93 -11.98
N ILE A 194 -3.25 -4.75 -12.35
CA ILE A 194 -3.46 -5.22 -13.73
C ILE A 194 -4.52 -4.39 -14.48
N ALA A 195 -5.50 -3.85 -13.74
CA ALA A 195 -6.57 -2.98 -14.24
C ALA A 195 -6.10 -1.53 -14.45
#